data_AF-A0A4R8H9K5-F1
#
_entry.id   AF-A0A4R8H9K5-F1
#
_cell.length_a   1.000
_cell.length_b   1.000
_cell.length_c   1.000
_cell.angle_alpha   90.00
_cell.angle_beta   90.00
_cell.angle_gamma   90.00
#
_symmetry.space_group_name_H-M   'P 1'
#
loop_
_entity.id
_entity.type
_entity.pdbx_description
1 polymer ?
#
loop_
_entity_poly.entity_id
_entity_poly.type
_entity_poly.pdbx_seq_one_letter_code
_entity_poly.pdbx_strand_id
1 'polypeptide(L)'
;MIKKRLVLLIIALMLMQLIGCSGGNKSSNQSQNKSNQPPSSLVDISMTADKIINKLEEEYKKLEEKKKEANNETSKDQSKEKKKKDKKFNPEDKSKSESQEKKQVDNTWKKINEEIKSLHQSWNSYESKEEMIEVAQVNMIEKELNSLTEIASAEKILAALLKANQFNLTISDLYQNYNGKAKGYINKIESYAKEIIYLSYMNQNKENKNKQLEDLSKIKELIPRLEVKFEEDKKAKEKVRELKNAVDDLEQSVQEDIKEVVKVKGEMVAKKVKELKK
;
A
#
# COMPACT_ATOMS: atom_id res chain seq x y z
N MET A 1 77.20 -13.45 -28.28
CA MET A 1 76.64 -12.16 -27.79
C MET A 1 75.40 -11.68 -28.57
N ILE A 2 75.31 -11.94 -29.88
CA ILE A 2 74.18 -11.49 -30.74
C ILE A 2 72.82 -12.08 -30.30
N LYS A 3 72.76 -13.36 -29.93
CA LYS A 3 71.50 -14.01 -29.49
C LYS A 3 70.90 -13.42 -28.20
N LYS A 4 71.74 -13.00 -27.24
CA LYS A 4 71.27 -12.34 -25.99
C LYS A 4 70.75 -10.92 -26.24
N ARG A 5 71.36 -10.19 -27.18
CA ARG A 5 70.90 -8.85 -27.61
C ARG A 5 69.60 -8.93 -28.41
N LEU A 6 69.41 -9.98 -29.22
CA LEU A 6 68.17 -10.24 -29.96
C LEU A 6 67.00 -10.55 -29.01
N VAL A 7 67.23 -11.38 -27.98
CA VAL A 7 66.20 -11.71 -26.98
C VAL A 7 65.80 -10.49 -26.15
N LEU A 8 66.75 -9.64 -25.76
CA LEU A 8 66.45 -8.37 -25.07
C LEU A 8 65.65 -7.39 -25.93
N LEU A 9 65.92 -7.34 -27.24
CA LEU A 9 65.14 -6.52 -28.19
C LEU A 9 63.70 -7.03 -28.34
N ILE A 10 63.48 -8.34 -28.37
CA ILE A 10 62.14 -8.94 -28.47
C ILE A 10 61.33 -8.69 -27.19
N ILE A 11 61.96 -8.80 -26.01
CA ILE A 11 61.31 -8.50 -24.72
C ILE A 11 60.97 -7.00 -24.61
N ALA A 12 61.85 -6.11 -25.08
CA ALA A 12 61.57 -4.67 -25.13
C ALA A 12 60.44 -4.31 -26.12
N LEU A 13 60.31 -5.04 -27.23
CA LEU A 13 59.23 -4.84 -28.20
C LEU A 13 57.86 -5.28 -27.66
N MET A 14 57.81 -6.35 -26.84
CA MET A 14 56.58 -6.82 -26.20
C MET A 14 56.08 -5.88 -25.09
N LEU A 15 56.98 -5.17 -24.39
CA LEU A 15 56.60 -4.24 -23.32
C LEU A 15 56.00 -2.92 -23.84
N MET A 16 56.18 -2.58 -25.12
CA MET A 16 55.58 -1.37 -25.73
C MET A 16 54.12 -1.55 -26.14
N GLN A 17 53.53 -2.75 -26.04
CA GLN A 17 52.11 -2.98 -26.34
C GLN A 17 51.17 -2.77 -25.13
N LEU A 18 51.68 -2.33 -23.98
CA LEU A 18 50.87 -2.04 -22.78
C LEU A 18 50.58 -0.54 -22.56
N ILE A 19 50.93 0.34 -23.50
CA ILE A 19 50.62 1.77 -23.43
C ILE A 19 49.92 2.18 -24.73
N GLY A 20 48.59 2.03 -24.78
CA GLY A 20 47.82 2.43 -25.95
C GLY A 20 46.33 2.13 -25.89
N CYS A 21 45.59 2.91 -25.09
CA CYS A 21 44.34 3.60 -25.44
C CYS A 21 43.56 3.93 -24.17
N SER A 22 43.82 5.11 -23.61
CA SER A 22 42.80 5.87 -22.89
C SER A 22 41.77 6.36 -23.92
N GLY A 23 40.97 5.43 -24.44
CA GLY A 23 39.69 5.76 -25.04
C GLY A 23 38.79 6.17 -23.89
N GLY A 24 38.65 7.48 -23.69
CA GLY A 24 37.69 8.05 -22.77
C GLY A 24 36.28 7.67 -23.20
N ASN A 25 35.87 6.46 -22.83
CA ASN A 25 34.48 6.14 -22.64
C ASN A 25 34.07 7.00 -21.44
N LYS A 26 33.58 8.21 -21.76
CA LYS A 26 32.49 8.77 -20.99
C LYS A 26 31.40 7.70 -21.03
N SER A 27 31.44 6.74 -20.11
CA SER A 27 30.19 6.32 -19.51
C SER A 27 29.58 7.64 -19.08
N SER A 28 28.52 8.05 -19.76
CA SER A 28 27.61 8.97 -19.15
C SER A 28 27.28 8.31 -17.82
N ASN A 29 27.92 8.78 -16.75
CA ASN A 29 27.19 9.02 -15.54
C ASN A 29 26.03 9.91 -15.99
N GLN A 30 24.97 9.29 -16.49
CA GLN A 30 23.64 9.65 -16.06
C GLN A 30 23.66 9.43 -14.55
N SER A 31 24.29 10.39 -13.86
CA SER A 31 23.72 10.90 -12.64
C SER A 31 22.37 11.44 -13.08
N GLN A 32 21.40 10.53 -13.25
CA GLN A 32 20.00 10.87 -13.28
C GLN A 32 19.83 11.73 -12.04
N ASN A 33 19.59 13.02 -12.28
CA ASN A 33 19.45 14.02 -11.26
C ASN A 33 18.16 13.65 -10.50
N LYS A 34 18.27 12.73 -9.54
CA LYS A 34 17.15 12.34 -8.69
C LYS A 34 16.72 13.62 -7.99
N SER A 35 15.59 14.18 -8.42
CA SER A 35 15.01 15.34 -7.76
C SER A 35 14.94 15.06 -6.26
N ASN A 36 15.34 16.06 -5.46
CA ASN A 36 15.35 15.93 -4.00
C ASN A 36 13.95 15.64 -3.44
N GLN A 37 12.89 16.01 -4.16
CA GLN A 37 11.49 15.84 -3.75
C GLN A 37 10.67 15.15 -4.85
N PRO A 38 9.71 14.29 -4.48
CA PRO A 38 8.73 13.76 -5.42
C PRO A 38 7.91 14.94 -6.00
N PRO A 39 7.54 14.92 -7.28
CA PRO A 39 6.72 15.97 -7.87
C PRO A 39 5.34 15.98 -7.21
N SER A 40 4.68 17.14 -7.25
CA SER A 40 3.35 17.32 -6.67
C SER A 40 2.35 16.32 -7.23
N SER A 41 2.43 16.00 -8.53
CA SER A 41 1.55 15.01 -9.17
C SER A 41 1.64 13.62 -8.54
N LEU A 42 2.83 13.14 -8.15
CA LEU A 42 2.97 11.86 -7.44
C LEU A 42 2.35 11.91 -6.04
N VAL A 43 2.51 13.06 -5.37
CA VAL A 43 1.91 13.31 -4.05
C VAL A 43 0.38 13.33 -4.17
N ASP A 44 -0.16 14.01 -5.19
CA ASP A 44 -1.60 14.12 -5.46
C ASP A 44 -2.22 12.76 -5.78
N ILE A 45 -1.54 11.91 -6.55
CA ILE A 45 -1.95 10.52 -6.79
C ILE A 45 -2.07 9.77 -5.46
N SER A 46 -1.03 9.85 -4.61
CA SER A 46 -1.00 9.15 -3.32
C SER A 46 -2.13 9.64 -2.39
N MET A 47 -2.34 10.97 -2.33
CA MET A 47 -3.40 11.57 -1.50
C MET A 47 -4.80 11.19 -2.00
N THR A 48 -5.01 11.12 -3.31
CA THR A 48 -6.30 10.75 -3.90
C THR A 48 -6.62 9.28 -3.64
N ALA A 49 -5.63 8.39 -3.77
CA ALA A 49 -5.77 6.99 -3.40
C ALA A 49 -6.07 6.81 -1.90
N ASP A 50 -5.40 7.56 -1.02
CA ASP A 50 -5.69 7.55 0.41
C ASP A 50 -7.12 8.03 0.72
N LYS A 51 -7.63 9.05 0.01
CA LYS A 51 -9.04 9.49 0.15
C LYS A 51 -10.02 8.38 -0.21
N ILE A 52 -9.77 7.65 -1.30
CA ILE A 52 -10.59 6.52 -1.73
C ILE A 52 -10.58 5.42 -0.65
N ILE A 53 -9.40 5.05 -0.16
CA ILE A 53 -9.25 4.05 0.91
C ILE A 53 -10.03 4.49 2.16
N ASN A 54 -9.86 5.73 2.62
CA ASN A 54 -10.55 6.21 3.82
C ASN A 54 -12.08 6.16 3.67
N LYS A 55 -12.62 6.56 2.50
CA LYS A 55 -14.07 6.46 2.22
C LYS A 55 -14.55 5.01 2.26
N LEU A 56 -13.79 4.10 1.66
CA LEU A 56 -14.12 2.68 1.65
C LEU A 56 -14.04 2.06 3.05
N GLU A 57 -13.05 2.45 3.88
CA GLU A 57 -12.92 2.01 5.27
C GLU A 57 -14.09 2.52 6.12
N GLU A 58 -14.52 3.77 5.93
CA GLU A 58 -15.71 4.33 6.59
C GLU A 58 -16.98 3.56 6.22
N GLU A 59 -17.19 3.25 4.94
CA GLU A 59 -18.35 2.45 4.51
C GLU A 59 -18.28 1.02 5.04
N TYR A 60 -17.09 0.41 5.08
CA TYR A 60 -16.93 -0.93 5.66
C TYR A 60 -17.27 -0.95 7.15
N LYS A 61 -16.82 0.05 7.92
CA LYS A 61 -17.14 0.17 9.36
C LYS A 61 -18.65 0.29 9.60
N LYS A 62 -19.34 1.15 8.84
CA LYS A 62 -20.80 1.27 8.90
C LYS A 62 -21.50 -0.07 8.61
N LEU A 63 -20.97 -0.85 7.67
CA LEU A 63 -21.50 -2.17 7.33
C LEU A 63 -21.26 -3.21 8.45
N GLU A 64 -20.12 -3.16 9.14
CA GLU A 64 -19.88 -4.02 10.31
C GLU A 64 -20.76 -3.66 11.51
N GLU A 65 -20.96 -2.37 11.79
CA GLU A 65 -21.81 -1.88 12.88
C GLU A 65 -23.27 -2.37 12.71
N LYS A 66 -23.82 -2.22 11.50
CA LYS A 66 -25.18 -2.71 11.17
C LYS A 66 -25.32 -4.23 11.35
N LYS A 67 -24.30 -5.01 11.00
CA LYS A 67 -24.31 -6.47 11.22
C LYS A 67 -24.33 -6.83 12.70
N LYS A 68 -23.64 -6.06 13.55
CA LYS A 68 -23.63 -6.27 15.01
C LYS A 68 -24.97 -5.89 15.65
N GLU A 69 -25.61 -4.82 15.18
CA GLU A 69 -26.94 -4.40 15.65
C GLU A 69 -28.03 -5.41 15.26
N ALA A 70 -28.03 -5.91 14.02
CA ALA A 70 -28.99 -6.90 13.54
C ALA A 70 -28.91 -8.24 14.32
N ASN A 71 -27.71 -8.69 14.71
CA ASN A 71 -27.53 -9.92 15.49
C ASN A 71 -27.95 -9.77 16.98
N ASN A 72 -27.95 -8.56 17.53
CA ASN A 72 -28.36 -8.32 18.92
C ASN A 72 -29.89 -8.26 19.08
N GLU A 73 -30.65 -7.97 18.02
CA GLU A 73 -32.12 -7.98 18.07
C GLU A 73 -32.73 -9.40 17.99
N THR A 74 -31.99 -10.40 17.50
CA THR A 74 -32.54 -11.78 17.35
C THR A 74 -32.39 -12.65 18.59
N SER A 75 -31.71 -12.19 19.65
CA SER A 75 -31.43 -12.99 20.86
C SER A 75 -32.35 -12.70 22.06
N LYS A 76 -33.46 -11.98 21.86
CA LYS A 76 -34.36 -11.56 22.96
C LYS A 76 -35.81 -12.04 22.87
N ASP A 77 -36.11 -13.05 22.06
CA ASP A 77 -37.49 -13.54 21.91
C ASP A 77 -37.61 -15.08 21.94
N GLN A 78 -37.17 -15.67 23.06
CA GLN A 78 -37.67 -16.97 23.52
C GLN A 78 -37.90 -16.93 25.03
N SER A 79 -38.87 -16.13 25.48
CA SER A 79 -39.65 -16.39 26.71
C SER A 79 -40.72 -15.31 26.93
N LYS A 80 -41.92 -15.51 26.40
CA LYS A 80 -43.19 -15.56 27.15
C LYS A 80 -44.40 -15.36 26.23
N GLU A 81 -45.24 -16.40 26.21
CA GLU A 81 -46.61 -16.37 25.72
C GLU A 81 -47.46 -15.27 26.37
N LYS A 82 -48.32 -14.67 25.53
CA LYS A 82 -49.65 -14.08 25.81
C LYS A 82 -49.72 -12.80 26.67
N LYS A 83 -49.94 -11.67 26.00
CA LYS A 83 -51.21 -10.92 26.10
C LYS A 83 -51.37 -9.91 24.95
N LYS A 84 -52.51 -10.04 24.23
CA LYS A 84 -53.06 -9.07 23.28
C LYS A 84 -53.18 -7.68 23.93
N LYS A 85 -52.67 -6.64 23.26
CA LYS A 85 -53.35 -5.34 23.13
C LYS A 85 -52.75 -4.55 21.97
N ASP A 86 -53.66 -4.04 21.15
CA ASP A 86 -53.44 -3.27 19.93
C ASP A 86 -52.39 -2.15 20.08
N LYS A 87 -51.36 -2.22 19.23
CA LYS A 87 -50.66 -1.04 18.74
C LYS A 87 -50.51 -1.18 17.23
N LYS A 88 -51.18 -0.26 16.53
CA LYS A 88 -51.04 0.04 15.10
C LYS A 88 -49.55 0.06 14.73
N PHE A 89 -49.09 -0.96 14.01
CA PHE A 89 -47.78 -0.98 13.38
C PHE A 89 -47.93 -0.17 12.08
N ASN A 90 -47.41 1.05 12.07
CA ASN A 90 -47.40 1.89 10.88
C ASN A 90 -46.24 1.41 9.98
N PRO A 91 -46.48 0.91 8.74
CA PRO A 91 -45.41 0.40 7.87
C PRO A 91 -44.50 1.49 7.26
N GLU A 92 -44.78 2.78 7.51
CA GLU A 92 -44.12 3.90 6.82
C GLU A 92 -42.74 4.28 7.35
N ASP A 93 -42.34 3.87 8.57
CA ASP A 93 -41.04 4.26 9.13
C ASP A 93 -39.87 3.36 8.70
N LYS A 94 -40.11 2.10 8.29
CA LYS A 94 -39.05 1.24 7.72
C LYS A 94 -38.66 1.64 6.29
N SER A 95 -39.65 2.08 5.49
CA SER A 95 -39.45 2.47 4.09
C SER A 95 -38.63 3.76 3.93
N LYS A 96 -38.77 4.71 4.87
CA LYS A 96 -38.04 5.99 4.81
C LYS A 96 -36.56 5.85 5.17
N SER A 97 -36.23 4.96 6.12
CA SER A 97 -34.85 4.65 6.52
C SER A 97 -34.08 3.95 5.39
N GLU A 98 -34.65 2.90 4.78
CA GLU A 98 -34.02 2.20 3.65
C GLU A 98 -33.83 3.11 2.43
N SER A 99 -34.77 4.03 2.16
CA SER A 99 -34.67 4.98 1.03
C SER A 99 -33.55 6.01 1.22
N GLN A 100 -33.36 6.54 2.43
CA GLN A 100 -32.27 7.48 2.72
C GLN A 100 -30.91 6.78 2.75
N GLU A 101 -30.87 5.55 3.24
CA GLU A 101 -29.66 4.75 3.35
C GLU A 101 -29.13 4.31 1.98
N LYS A 102 -30.02 3.84 1.09
CA LYS A 102 -29.65 3.52 -0.29
C LYS A 102 -29.11 4.75 -1.03
N LYS A 103 -29.75 5.91 -0.85
CA LYS A 103 -29.26 7.20 -1.39
C LYS A 103 -27.89 7.61 -0.84
N GLN A 104 -27.58 7.26 0.42
CA GLN A 104 -26.29 7.58 1.03
C GLN A 104 -25.17 6.69 0.47
N VAL A 105 -25.42 5.38 0.31
CA VAL A 105 -24.48 4.43 -0.30
C VAL A 105 -24.23 4.79 -1.77
N ASP A 106 -25.28 5.09 -2.53
CA ASP A 106 -25.18 5.53 -3.93
C ASP A 106 -24.32 6.80 -4.06
N ASN A 107 -24.46 7.75 -3.10
CA ASN A 107 -23.66 8.97 -3.08
C ASN A 107 -22.19 8.72 -2.71
N THR A 108 -21.89 7.73 -1.86
CA THR A 108 -20.50 7.36 -1.56
C THR A 108 -19.81 6.77 -2.78
N TRP A 109 -20.46 5.84 -3.49
CA TRP A 109 -19.90 5.26 -4.71
C TRP A 109 -19.72 6.28 -5.83
N LYS A 110 -20.66 7.22 -5.99
CA LYS A 110 -20.48 8.35 -6.90
C LYS A 110 -19.20 9.12 -6.60
N LYS A 111 -18.96 9.48 -5.33
CA LYS A 111 -17.75 10.19 -4.91
C LYS A 111 -16.49 9.34 -5.11
N ILE A 112 -16.53 8.04 -4.81
CA ILE A 112 -15.40 7.13 -5.04
C ILE A 112 -15.04 7.10 -6.54
N ASN A 113 -16.03 6.98 -7.42
CA ASN A 113 -15.81 6.95 -8.87
C ASN A 113 -15.29 8.30 -9.40
N GLU A 114 -15.73 9.43 -8.84
CA GLU A 114 -15.18 10.77 -9.15
C GLU A 114 -13.69 10.88 -8.75
N GLU A 115 -13.30 10.35 -7.59
CA GLU A 115 -11.90 10.33 -7.13
C GLU A 115 -11.05 9.36 -7.98
N ILE A 116 -11.59 8.21 -8.40
CA ILE A 116 -10.90 7.28 -9.32
C ILE A 116 -10.68 7.94 -10.68
N LYS A 117 -11.67 8.68 -11.20
CA LYS A 117 -11.48 9.47 -12.43
C LYS A 117 -10.36 10.51 -12.26
N SER A 118 -10.29 11.15 -11.10
CA SER A 118 -9.22 12.11 -10.77
C SER A 118 -7.85 11.42 -10.68
N LEU A 119 -7.78 10.17 -10.20
CA LEU A 119 -6.57 9.35 -10.23
C LEU A 119 -6.07 9.12 -11.65
N HIS A 120 -6.93 8.73 -12.59
CA HIS A 120 -6.56 8.57 -14.00
C HIS A 120 -5.97 9.85 -14.59
N GLN A 121 -6.58 11.00 -14.29
CA GLN A 121 -6.09 12.29 -14.77
C GLN A 121 -4.72 12.66 -14.18
N SER A 122 -4.54 12.47 -12.87
CA SER A 122 -3.27 12.72 -12.20
C SER A 122 -2.18 11.76 -12.66
N TRP A 123 -2.50 10.48 -12.86
CA TRP A 123 -1.58 9.49 -13.41
C TRP A 123 -1.09 9.88 -14.81
N ASN A 124 -2.01 10.17 -15.74
CA ASN A 124 -1.67 10.59 -17.09
C ASN A 124 -0.80 11.87 -17.11
N SER A 125 -1.07 12.81 -16.20
CA SER A 125 -0.26 14.03 -16.04
C SER A 125 1.13 13.75 -15.47
N TYR A 126 1.28 12.76 -14.58
CA TYR A 126 2.57 12.35 -14.03
C TYR A 126 3.39 11.59 -15.08
N GLU A 127 2.80 10.58 -15.72
CA GLU A 127 3.43 9.74 -16.72
C GLU A 127 3.97 10.56 -17.91
N SER A 128 3.16 11.51 -18.42
CA SER A 128 3.56 12.36 -19.56
C SER A 128 4.75 13.29 -19.29
N LYS A 129 5.16 13.47 -18.03
CA LYS A 129 6.22 14.39 -17.62
C LYS A 129 7.46 13.71 -17.07
N GLU A 130 7.38 12.43 -16.73
CA GLU A 130 8.42 11.74 -15.98
C GLU A 130 9.12 10.68 -16.83
N GLU A 131 10.28 11.07 -17.38
CA GLU A 131 11.11 10.21 -18.23
C GLU A 131 11.82 9.07 -17.47
N MET A 132 11.73 9.07 -16.14
CA MET A 132 12.46 8.13 -15.27
C MET A 132 11.68 6.85 -14.93
N ILE A 133 10.46 6.68 -15.46
CA ILE A 133 9.61 5.54 -15.14
C ILE A 133 9.78 4.46 -16.20
N GLU A 134 10.04 3.23 -15.77
CA GLU A 134 10.14 2.10 -16.68
C GLU A 134 8.77 1.74 -17.26
N VAL A 135 8.72 1.35 -18.53
CA VAL A 135 7.48 0.92 -19.21
C VAL A 135 6.77 -0.21 -18.43
N ALA A 136 7.51 -1.13 -17.84
CA ALA A 136 6.94 -2.19 -17.01
C ALA A 136 6.20 -1.62 -15.78
N GLN A 137 6.75 -0.59 -15.14
CA GLN A 137 6.13 0.06 -13.99
C GLN A 137 4.90 0.87 -14.39
N VAL A 138 4.94 1.57 -15.53
CA VAL A 138 3.77 2.23 -16.13
C VAL A 138 2.63 1.23 -16.31
N ASN A 139 2.90 0.13 -17.02
CA ASN A 139 1.89 -0.90 -17.30
C ASN A 139 1.30 -1.52 -16.03
N MET A 140 2.11 -1.72 -14.98
CA MET A 140 1.62 -2.22 -13.69
C MET A 140 0.66 -1.23 -13.01
N ILE A 141 0.99 0.06 -13.02
CA ILE A 141 0.16 1.10 -12.42
C ILE A 141 -1.16 1.25 -13.17
N GLU A 142 -1.12 1.29 -14.51
CA GLU A 142 -2.31 1.34 -15.35
C GLU A 142 -3.22 0.12 -15.12
N LYS A 143 -2.63 -1.08 -15.02
CA LYS A 143 -3.36 -2.31 -14.75
C LYS A 143 -4.09 -2.25 -13.40
N GLU A 144 -3.41 -1.81 -12.34
CA GLU A 144 -4.05 -1.70 -11.02
C GLU A 144 -5.12 -0.62 -10.99
N LEU A 145 -4.91 0.51 -11.68
CA LEU A 145 -5.89 1.59 -11.76
C LEU A 145 -7.15 1.19 -12.55
N ASN A 146 -6.98 0.46 -13.65
CA ASN A 146 -8.07 -0.13 -14.43
C ASN A 146 -8.84 -1.16 -13.59
N SER A 147 -8.12 -2.02 -12.87
CA SER A 147 -8.73 -3.02 -11.99
C SER A 147 -9.52 -2.37 -10.84
N LEU A 148 -9.00 -1.29 -10.25
CA LEU A 148 -9.71 -0.51 -9.24
C LEU A 148 -11.00 0.10 -9.82
N THR A 149 -10.96 0.61 -11.05
CA THR A 149 -12.13 1.19 -11.73
C THR A 149 -13.23 0.15 -11.94
N GLU A 150 -12.86 -1.04 -12.42
CA GLU A 150 -13.79 -2.15 -12.63
C GLU A 150 -14.45 -2.59 -11.30
N ILE A 151 -13.64 -2.83 -10.26
CA ILE A 151 -14.13 -3.31 -8.97
C ILE A 151 -14.97 -2.27 -8.23
N ALA A 152 -14.60 -0.99 -8.30
CA ALA A 152 -15.38 0.09 -7.70
C ALA A 152 -16.74 0.27 -8.39
N SER A 153 -16.80 0.09 -9.71
CA SER A 153 -18.06 0.12 -10.47
C SER A 153 -19.00 -1.04 -10.11
N ALA A 154 -18.44 -2.15 -9.62
CA ALA A 154 -19.21 -3.28 -9.10
C ALA A 154 -19.62 -3.12 -7.62
N GLU A 155 -19.27 -2.00 -6.98
CA GLU A 155 -19.63 -1.63 -5.60
C GLU A 155 -19.22 -2.66 -4.53
N LYS A 156 -18.12 -3.39 -4.77
CA LYS A 156 -17.62 -4.42 -3.85
C LYS A 156 -16.65 -3.84 -2.83
N ILE A 157 -17.14 -3.32 -1.70
CA ILE A 157 -16.34 -2.59 -0.68
C ILE A 157 -14.99 -3.27 -0.36
N LEU A 158 -14.99 -4.53 0.07
CA LEU A 158 -13.75 -5.23 0.45
C LEU A 158 -12.78 -5.45 -0.71
N ALA A 159 -13.31 -5.77 -1.90
CA ALA A 159 -12.48 -5.93 -3.09
C ALA A 159 -11.90 -4.59 -3.54
N ALA A 160 -12.69 -3.51 -3.44
CA ALA A 160 -12.24 -2.15 -3.73
C ALA A 160 -11.17 -1.67 -2.74
N LEU A 161 -11.29 -2.02 -1.46
CA LEU A 161 -10.26 -1.73 -0.44
C LEU A 161 -8.92 -2.39 -0.80
N LEU A 162 -8.93 -3.69 -1.08
CA LEU A 162 -7.72 -4.40 -1.51
C LEU A 162 -7.13 -3.78 -2.78
N LYS A 163 -7.98 -3.50 -3.79
CA LYS A 163 -7.49 -2.92 -5.05
C LYS A 163 -6.94 -1.51 -4.90
N ALA A 164 -7.58 -0.66 -4.11
CA ALA A 164 -7.09 0.68 -3.83
C ALA A 164 -5.75 0.63 -3.06
N ASN A 165 -5.61 -0.32 -2.13
CA ASN A 165 -4.37 -0.52 -1.40
C ASN A 165 -3.23 -1.09 -2.26
N GLN A 166 -3.53 -2.04 -3.16
CA GLN A 166 -2.58 -2.58 -4.14
C GLN A 166 -2.10 -1.51 -5.12
N PHE A 167 -3.00 -0.63 -5.57
CA PHE A 167 -2.63 0.56 -6.34
C PHE A 167 -1.66 1.45 -5.55
N ASN A 168 -1.97 1.75 -4.29
CA ASN A 168 -1.10 2.54 -3.40
C ASN A 168 0.28 1.88 -3.17
N LEU A 169 0.31 0.56 -3.01
CA LEU A 169 1.56 -0.21 -2.88
C LEU A 169 2.43 -0.06 -4.14
N THR A 170 1.80 -0.15 -5.32
CA THR A 170 2.48 -0.03 -6.61
C THR A 170 3.02 1.39 -6.83
N ILE A 171 2.23 2.42 -6.50
CA ILE A 171 2.66 3.83 -6.55
C ILE A 171 3.81 4.10 -5.57
N SER A 172 3.88 3.39 -4.45
CA SER A 172 4.95 3.56 -3.46
C SER A 172 6.34 3.25 -4.02
N ASP A 173 6.44 2.46 -5.09
CA ASP A 173 7.71 2.20 -5.77
C ASP A 173 8.29 3.41 -6.49
N LEU A 174 7.45 4.32 -6.98
CA LEU A 174 7.91 5.53 -7.66
C LEU A 174 8.70 6.44 -6.71
N TYR A 175 8.40 6.40 -5.40
CA TYR A 175 9.14 7.18 -4.40
C TYR A 175 10.61 6.78 -4.28
N GLN A 176 11.01 5.60 -4.77
CA GLN A 176 12.42 5.16 -4.78
C GLN A 176 13.30 5.96 -5.77
N ASN A 177 12.66 6.64 -6.73
CA ASN A 177 13.34 7.47 -7.74
C ASN A 177 13.77 8.82 -7.19
N TYR A 178 13.33 9.19 -5.99
CA TYR A 178 13.61 10.48 -5.35
C TYR A 178 14.47 10.29 -4.10
N ASN A 179 15.12 11.36 -3.61
CA ASN A 179 15.99 11.27 -2.43
C ASN A 179 15.23 10.95 -1.13
N GLY A 180 13.90 11.05 -1.14
CA GLY A 180 12.98 10.62 -0.09
C GLY A 180 12.67 9.12 -0.05
N LYS A 181 13.65 8.22 -0.27
CA LYS A 181 13.44 6.75 -0.30
C LYS A 181 12.74 6.20 0.96
N ALA A 182 12.96 6.83 2.12
CA ALA A 182 12.29 6.46 3.36
C ALA A 182 10.75 6.55 3.23
N LYS A 183 10.23 7.55 2.51
CA LYS A 183 8.79 7.70 2.26
C LYS A 183 8.23 6.51 1.47
N GLY A 184 8.97 6.03 0.47
CA GLY A 184 8.59 4.82 -0.28
C GLY A 184 8.49 3.59 0.63
N TYR A 185 9.49 3.35 1.48
CA TYR A 185 9.47 2.23 2.43
C TYR A 185 8.33 2.36 3.45
N ILE A 186 8.11 3.56 4.01
CA ILE A 186 7.01 3.84 4.94
C ILE A 186 5.66 3.55 4.29
N ASN A 187 5.43 4.04 3.06
CA ASN A 187 4.18 3.80 2.35
C ASN A 187 3.97 2.31 2.05
N LYS A 188 5.01 1.58 1.65
CA LYS A 188 4.93 0.13 1.44
C LYS A 188 4.55 -0.62 2.72
N ILE A 189 5.17 -0.29 3.85
CA ILE A 189 4.83 -0.91 5.13
C ILE A 189 3.37 -0.62 5.49
N GLU A 190 2.89 0.61 5.29
CA GLU A 190 1.47 0.92 5.51
C GLU A 190 0.56 0.07 4.63
N SER A 191 0.89 -0.07 3.34
CA SER A 191 0.09 -0.86 2.42
C SER A 191 0.08 -2.34 2.78
N TYR A 192 1.22 -2.95 3.11
CA TYR A 192 1.24 -4.35 3.56
C TYR A 192 0.46 -4.55 4.86
N ALA A 193 0.56 -3.62 5.81
CA ALA A 193 -0.20 -3.69 7.06
C ALA A 193 -1.72 -3.60 6.80
N LYS A 194 -2.14 -2.69 5.91
CA LYS A 194 -3.55 -2.58 5.47
C LYS A 194 -4.03 -3.83 4.76
N GLU A 195 -3.22 -4.44 3.88
CA GLU A 195 -3.58 -5.68 3.20
C GLU A 195 -3.83 -6.80 4.23
N ILE A 196 -2.97 -6.94 5.24
CA ILE A 196 -3.15 -7.91 6.33
C ILE A 196 -4.48 -7.70 7.06
N ILE A 197 -4.81 -6.44 7.39
CA ILE A 197 -6.08 -6.07 8.02
C ILE A 197 -7.26 -6.43 7.10
N TYR A 198 -7.19 -6.08 5.81
CA TYR A 198 -8.30 -6.30 4.88
C TYR A 198 -8.53 -7.78 4.59
N LEU A 199 -7.48 -8.58 4.51
CA LEU A 199 -7.58 -10.04 4.44
C LEU A 199 -8.21 -10.61 5.70
N SER A 200 -7.93 -10.02 6.87
CA SER A 200 -8.59 -10.42 8.11
C SER A 200 -10.09 -10.14 8.06
N TYR A 201 -10.57 -9.13 7.32
CA TYR A 201 -12.01 -8.89 7.14
C TYR A 201 -12.74 -10.00 6.38
N MET A 202 -12.01 -10.75 5.56
CA MET A 202 -12.55 -11.85 4.78
C MET A 202 -12.70 -13.14 5.60
N ASN A 203 -13.23 -14.19 4.97
CA ASN A 203 -13.24 -15.52 5.56
C ASN A 203 -11.80 -16.02 5.65
N GLN A 204 -11.42 -16.52 6.82
CA GLN A 204 -10.08 -17.10 7.00
C GLN A 204 -9.98 -18.40 6.19
N ASN A 205 -8.94 -18.47 5.38
CA ASN A 205 -8.58 -19.63 4.61
C ASN A 205 -7.05 -19.67 4.46
N LYS A 206 -6.53 -20.80 3.99
CA LYS A 206 -5.07 -21.00 3.86
C LYS A 206 -4.42 -19.98 2.93
N GLU A 207 -5.11 -19.55 1.87
CA GLU A 207 -4.60 -18.57 0.90
C GLU A 207 -4.43 -17.20 1.55
N ASN A 208 -5.46 -16.70 2.22
CA ASN A 208 -5.45 -15.43 2.94
C ASN A 208 -4.40 -15.43 4.05
N LYS A 209 -4.30 -16.50 4.85
CA LYS A 209 -3.27 -16.61 5.89
C LYS A 209 -1.85 -16.62 5.29
N ASN A 210 -1.62 -17.37 4.21
CA ASN A 210 -0.33 -17.37 3.53
C ASN A 210 0.02 -15.98 2.99
N LYS A 211 -0.96 -15.27 2.44
CA LYS A 211 -0.77 -13.92 1.94
C LYS A 211 -0.42 -12.92 3.06
N GLN A 212 -1.10 -13.02 4.20
CA GLN A 212 -0.76 -12.23 5.40
C GLN A 212 0.68 -12.47 5.88
N LEU A 213 1.13 -13.73 5.88
CA LEU A 213 2.50 -14.09 6.24
C LEU A 213 3.53 -13.58 5.21
N GLU A 214 3.18 -13.61 3.92
CA GLU A 214 4.02 -13.03 2.87
C GLU A 214 4.18 -11.51 3.07
N ASP A 215 3.08 -10.80 3.30
CA ASP A 215 3.10 -9.35 3.51
C ASP A 215 3.84 -8.97 4.80
N LEU A 216 3.74 -9.78 5.87
CA LEU A 216 4.56 -9.65 7.07
C LEU A 216 6.06 -9.78 6.77
N SER A 217 6.45 -10.78 5.98
CA SER A 217 7.84 -10.93 5.54
C SER A 217 8.33 -9.69 4.80
N LYS A 218 7.49 -9.12 3.92
CA LYS A 218 7.82 -7.88 3.20
C LYS A 218 7.97 -6.68 4.12
N ILE A 219 7.15 -6.55 5.15
CA ILE A 219 7.33 -5.50 6.16
C ILE A 219 8.67 -5.68 6.89
N LYS A 220 8.98 -6.90 7.33
CA LYS A 220 10.24 -7.21 8.03
C LYS A 220 11.47 -6.97 7.18
N GLU A 221 11.41 -7.21 5.87
CA GLU A 221 12.48 -6.88 4.92
C GLU A 221 12.73 -5.35 4.80
N LEU A 222 11.70 -4.53 5.02
CA LEU A 222 11.76 -3.07 4.89
C LEU A 222 12.22 -2.36 6.17
N ILE A 223 11.95 -2.91 7.35
CA ILE A 223 12.29 -2.29 8.64
C ILE A 223 13.80 -1.97 8.75
N PRO A 224 14.74 -2.89 8.50
CA PRO A 224 16.17 -2.58 8.57
C PRO A 224 16.60 -1.46 7.62
N ARG A 225 15.93 -1.34 6.47
CA ARG A 225 16.20 -0.26 5.50
C ARG A 225 15.75 1.09 6.05
N LEU A 226 14.67 1.13 6.83
CA LEU A 226 14.23 2.33 7.55
C LEU A 226 15.16 2.67 8.71
N GLU A 227 15.64 1.67 9.46
CA GLU A 227 16.60 1.90 10.55
C GLU A 227 17.87 2.60 10.06
N VAL A 228 18.43 2.14 8.92
CA VAL A 228 19.59 2.78 8.28
C VAL A 228 19.25 4.21 7.82
N LYS A 229 18.04 4.45 7.31
CA LYS A 229 17.63 5.79 6.86
C LYS A 229 17.46 6.79 7.99
N PHE A 230 17.18 6.32 9.20
CA PHE A 230 16.98 7.15 10.38
C PHE A 230 18.13 7.01 11.39
N GLU A 231 19.31 6.56 10.95
CA GLU A 231 20.44 6.29 11.85
C GLU A 231 20.82 7.50 12.71
N GLU A 232 20.83 8.69 12.11
CA GLU A 232 21.16 9.98 12.74
C GLU A 232 19.99 10.65 13.47
N ASP A 233 18.74 10.22 13.20
CA ASP A 233 17.55 10.74 13.87
C ASP A 233 17.12 9.82 15.02
N LYS A 234 17.61 10.13 16.23
CA LYS A 234 17.31 9.35 17.44
C LYS A 234 15.80 9.15 17.67
N LYS A 235 14.97 10.16 17.36
CA LYS A 235 13.52 10.10 17.59
C LYS A 235 12.85 9.20 16.56
N ALA A 236 13.22 9.33 15.29
CA ALA A 236 12.72 8.45 14.25
C ALA A 236 13.20 7.00 14.45
N LYS A 237 14.44 6.79 14.88
CA LYS A 237 14.98 5.46 15.22
C LYS A 237 14.17 4.77 16.32
N GLU A 238 13.77 5.50 17.36
CA GLU A 238 12.91 4.95 18.41
C GLU A 238 11.53 4.58 17.88
N LYS A 239 10.90 5.44 17.06
CA LYS A 239 9.64 5.10 16.38
C LYS A 239 9.75 3.86 15.49
N VAL A 240 10.89 3.64 14.81
CA VAL A 240 11.13 2.43 14.02
C VAL A 240 11.23 1.18 14.90
N ARG A 241 11.84 1.28 16.09
CA ARG A 241 11.86 0.17 17.06
C ARG A 241 10.45 -0.16 17.56
N GLU A 242 9.66 0.85 17.88
CA GLU A 242 8.26 0.65 18.27
C GLU A 242 7.43 0.02 17.13
N LEU A 243 7.68 0.44 15.89
CA LEU A 243 7.08 -0.19 14.70
C LEU A 243 7.48 -1.67 14.60
N LYS A 244 8.75 -2.00 14.80
CA LYS A 244 9.24 -3.38 14.78
C LYS A 244 8.52 -4.25 15.81
N ASN A 245 8.44 -3.78 17.05
CA ASN A 245 7.73 -4.51 18.11
C ASN A 245 6.25 -4.73 17.76
N ALA A 246 5.58 -3.71 17.20
CA ALA A 246 4.18 -3.85 16.76
C ALA A 246 4.02 -4.87 15.60
N VAL A 247 5.02 -4.98 14.72
CA VAL A 247 5.03 -5.97 13.64
C VAL A 247 5.26 -7.38 14.15
N ASP A 248 6.12 -7.56 15.15
CA ASP A 248 6.34 -8.87 15.80
C ASP A 248 5.06 -9.33 16.52
N ASP A 249 4.38 -8.43 17.22
CA ASP A 249 3.06 -8.69 17.82
C ASP A 249 1.99 -9.08 16.77
N LEU A 250 1.99 -8.40 15.61
CA LEU A 250 1.07 -8.70 14.51
C LEU A 250 1.37 -10.08 13.93
N GLU A 251 2.64 -10.44 13.75
CA GLU A 251 3.02 -11.77 13.27
C GLU A 251 2.51 -12.87 14.17
N GLN A 252 2.72 -12.74 15.49
CA GLN A 252 2.19 -13.69 16.45
C GLN A 252 0.67 -13.86 16.30
N SER A 253 -0.06 -12.74 16.14
CA SER A 253 -1.51 -12.76 15.98
C SER A 253 -1.98 -13.46 14.70
N VAL A 254 -1.23 -13.29 13.59
CA VAL A 254 -1.49 -13.99 12.32
C VAL A 254 -1.19 -15.48 12.45
N GLN A 255 -0.13 -15.86 13.17
CA GLN A 255 0.22 -17.26 13.42
C GLN A 255 -0.85 -17.97 14.25
N GLU A 256 -1.31 -17.31 15.33
CA GLU A 256 -2.40 -17.76 16.22
C GLU A 256 -3.77 -17.77 15.54
N ASP A 257 -3.91 -17.15 14.36
CA ASP A 257 -5.13 -17.11 13.53
C ASP A 257 -6.34 -16.46 14.23
N ILE A 258 -6.08 -15.51 15.13
CA ILE A 258 -7.13 -14.80 15.86
C ILE A 258 -7.46 -13.50 15.12
N LYS A 259 -8.40 -13.60 14.17
CA LYS A 259 -8.82 -12.50 13.27
C LYS A 259 -8.96 -11.14 13.95
N GLU A 260 -9.64 -11.07 15.10
CA GLU A 260 -9.88 -9.77 15.75
C GLU A 260 -8.63 -9.20 16.40
N VAL A 261 -7.70 -10.06 16.85
CA VAL A 261 -6.39 -9.63 17.34
C VAL A 261 -5.52 -9.16 16.17
N VAL A 262 -5.58 -9.84 15.01
CA VAL A 262 -4.90 -9.40 13.78
C VAL A 262 -5.34 -7.99 13.38
N LYS A 263 -6.65 -7.68 13.44
CA LYS A 263 -7.14 -6.31 13.17
C LYS A 263 -6.54 -5.29 14.12
N VAL A 264 -6.61 -5.54 15.43
CA VAL A 264 -6.13 -4.61 16.46
C VAL A 264 -4.61 -4.38 16.33
N LYS A 265 -3.83 -5.44 16.17
CA LYS A 265 -2.37 -5.34 16.00
C LYS A 265 -2.00 -4.73 14.65
N GLY A 266 -2.77 -5.00 13.59
CA GLY A 266 -2.59 -4.36 12.29
C GLY A 266 -2.82 -2.86 12.35
N GLU A 267 -3.89 -2.41 13.01
CA GLU A 267 -4.17 -0.99 13.25
C GLU A 267 -3.06 -0.33 14.08
N MET A 268 -2.48 -1.05 15.04
CA MET A 268 -1.33 -0.57 15.82
C MET A 268 -0.12 -0.34 14.92
N VAL A 269 0.22 -1.28 14.02
CA VAL A 269 1.27 -1.11 13.01
C VAL A 269 0.97 0.12 12.14
N ALA A 270 -0.24 0.24 11.59
CA ALA A 270 -0.62 1.38 10.75
C ALA A 270 -0.49 2.73 11.49
N LYS A 271 -0.82 2.77 12.78
CA LYS A 271 -0.62 3.95 13.63
C LYS A 271 0.87 4.30 13.78
N LYS A 272 1.74 3.31 14.04
CA LYS A 272 3.20 3.51 14.13
C LYS A 272 3.81 4.00 12.82
N VAL A 273 3.32 3.49 11.70
CA VAL A 273 3.72 3.98 10.37
C VAL A 273 3.30 5.45 10.17
N LYS A 274 2.09 5.84 10.57
CA LYS A 274 1.65 7.25 10.52
C LYS A 274 2.49 8.17 11.39
N GLU A 275 3.00 7.70 12.53
CA GLU A 275 3.91 8.46 13.39
C GLU A 275 5.26 8.74 12.71
N LEU A 276 5.71 7.89 11.78
CA LEU A 276 6.93 8.09 10.97
C LEU A 276 6.74 9.04 9.78
N LYS A 277 5.50 9.30 9.37
CA LYS A 277 5.17 10.28 8.31
C LYS A 277 5.19 11.75 8.78
N LYS A 278 5.25 11.96 10.10
CA LYS A 278 5.27 13.27 10.77
C LYS A 278 6.69 13.70 11.11
#